data_AF-A0A1V5XSC7-F1
#
_entry.id   AF-A0A1V5XSC7-F1
#
_cell.length_a   1.000
_cell.length_b   1.000
_cell.length_c   1.000
_cell.angle_alpha   90.00
_cell.angle_beta   90.00
_cell.angle_gamma   90.00
#
_symmetry.space_group_name_H-M   'P 1'
#
loop_
_entity.id
_entity.type
_entity.pdbx_description
1 polymer ?
#
loop_
_entity_poly.entity_id
_entity_poly.type
_entity_poly.pdbx_seq_one_letter_code
_entity_poly.pdbx_strand_id
1 'polypeptide(L)'
;MPSTTFPIRLDTPAVHVPIEPGGKLILRGYFHSTHDGSIVDAATTTWPSGAPGGASVDAAGLIDWQAGGFHLVSRDPQTHEVQLLATDGPAPACDLNHVQAPCLPLRAHHQALSRLMTVSEWTSSLKGGIQGEVVAPPVYAPVTTIASTMKPVLIVSGVGLLVLAMLLFVGWQFRRWSRSAPVELRRLAKRVRDKALRADPILSGPLAPALDSMIKAIESSKVDPVSEEGQRIVKVLRRVDATLDEKAAENKACDERKMADELVSEVEIALEAAGEAARLGPQR
;
A
#
# COMPACT_ATOMS: atom_id res chain seq x y z
N MET A 1 -36.31 -24.39 3.85
CA MET A 1 -36.41 -24.42 2.37
C MET A 1 -35.96 -25.80 1.92
N PRO A 2 -36.60 -26.42 0.90
CA PRO A 2 -36.13 -27.69 0.35
C PRO A 2 -34.72 -27.52 -0.22
N SER A 3 -33.91 -28.59 -0.18
CA SER A 3 -32.61 -28.57 -0.85
C SER A 3 -32.82 -28.43 -2.36
N THR A 4 -32.09 -27.49 -2.97
CA THR A 4 -32.15 -27.27 -4.42
C THR A 4 -30.96 -27.99 -5.04
N THR A 5 -31.24 -28.99 -5.87
CA THR A 5 -30.22 -29.72 -6.63
C THR A 5 -30.13 -29.19 -8.06
N PHE A 6 -28.91 -29.06 -8.58
CA PHE A 6 -28.66 -28.61 -9.94
C PHE A 6 -27.46 -29.35 -10.56
N PRO A 7 -27.47 -29.65 -11.87
CA PRO A 7 -26.32 -30.24 -12.53
C PRO A 7 -25.24 -29.18 -12.82
N ILE A 8 -23.97 -29.57 -12.70
CA ILE A 8 -22.85 -28.75 -13.15
C ILE A 8 -22.71 -28.86 -14.67
N ARG A 9 -22.86 -27.71 -15.32
CA ARG A 9 -22.84 -27.55 -16.78
C ARG A 9 -21.44 -27.20 -17.26
N LEU A 10 -20.84 -28.06 -18.08
CA LEU A 10 -19.49 -27.87 -18.59
C LEU A 10 -19.36 -26.77 -19.65
N ASP A 11 -20.48 -26.32 -20.22
CA ASP A 11 -20.54 -25.28 -21.25
C ASP A 11 -20.55 -23.85 -20.69
N THR A 12 -20.69 -23.69 -19.37
CA THR A 12 -20.70 -22.39 -18.70
C THR A 12 -19.44 -22.20 -17.84
N PRO A 13 -18.66 -21.13 -18.02
CA PRO A 13 -17.39 -20.95 -17.31
C PRO A 13 -17.56 -20.69 -15.81
N ALA A 14 -18.71 -20.16 -15.38
CA ALA A 14 -19.07 -20.02 -13.97
C ALA A 14 -20.60 -20.11 -13.79
N VAL A 15 -21.05 -20.68 -12.68
CA VAL A 15 -22.47 -20.83 -12.34
C VAL A 15 -22.76 -20.14 -11.01
N HIS A 16 -23.71 -19.20 -10.98
CA HIS A 16 -24.18 -18.59 -9.73
C HIS A 16 -24.86 -19.64 -8.84
N VAL A 17 -24.56 -19.60 -7.55
CA VAL A 17 -25.24 -20.43 -6.54
C VAL A 17 -26.02 -19.51 -5.61
N PRO A 18 -27.37 -19.60 -5.57
CA PRO A 18 -28.20 -18.74 -4.74
C PRO A 18 -28.14 -19.22 -3.29
N ILE A 19 -27.04 -18.88 -2.60
CA ILE A 19 -26.77 -19.27 -1.22
C ILE A 19 -26.19 -18.06 -0.46
N GLU A 20 -26.71 -17.83 0.74
CA GLU A 20 -26.20 -16.78 1.63
C GLU A 20 -24.87 -17.21 2.27
N PRO A 21 -24.01 -16.25 2.68
CA PRO A 21 -22.82 -16.56 3.47
C PRO A 21 -23.14 -17.41 4.69
N GLY A 22 -22.31 -18.43 4.96
CA GLY A 22 -22.55 -19.44 6.00
C GLY A 22 -23.42 -20.62 5.55
N GLY A 23 -24.10 -20.53 4.40
CA GLY A 23 -24.81 -21.65 3.80
C GLY A 23 -23.86 -22.75 3.32
N LYS A 24 -24.37 -23.99 3.28
CA LYS A 24 -23.60 -25.17 2.85
C LYS A 24 -23.99 -25.59 1.43
N LEU A 25 -22.99 -25.82 0.60
CA LEU A 25 -23.13 -26.41 -0.73
C LEU A 25 -22.44 -27.77 -0.73
N ILE A 26 -23.12 -28.81 -1.21
CA ILE A 26 -22.55 -30.14 -1.37
C ILE A 26 -22.46 -30.46 -2.86
N LEU A 27 -21.26 -30.78 -3.34
CA LEU A 27 -21.02 -31.23 -4.70
C LEU A 27 -20.79 -32.73 -4.69
N ARG A 28 -21.51 -33.48 -5.52
CA ARG A 28 -21.48 -34.94 -5.57
C ARG A 28 -21.23 -35.42 -6.98
N GLY A 29 -20.39 -36.44 -7.11
CA GLY A 29 -20.12 -37.12 -8.38
C GLY A 29 -18.82 -36.68 -9.01
N TYR A 30 -18.58 -37.20 -10.21
CA TYR A 30 -17.32 -37.06 -10.91
C TYR A 30 -17.54 -37.19 -12.42
N PHE A 31 -16.53 -36.78 -13.16
CA PHE A 31 -16.38 -37.07 -14.58
C PHE A 31 -15.24 -38.07 -14.79
N HIS A 32 -15.46 -39.04 -15.67
CA HIS A 32 -14.42 -39.93 -16.17
C HIS A 32 -14.03 -39.49 -17.58
N SER A 33 -12.75 -39.19 -17.79
CA SER A 33 -12.20 -38.82 -19.09
C SER A 33 -11.92 -40.07 -19.92
N THR A 34 -12.55 -40.19 -21.09
CA THR A 34 -12.24 -41.28 -22.04
C THR A 34 -10.92 -41.10 -22.77
N HIS A 35 -10.28 -39.93 -22.65
CA HIS A 35 -9.01 -39.64 -23.31
C HIS A 35 -7.82 -40.26 -22.57
N ASP A 36 -7.76 -40.09 -21.26
CA ASP A 36 -6.61 -40.46 -20.41
C ASP A 36 -7.01 -41.35 -19.23
N GLY A 37 -8.29 -41.69 -19.08
CA GLY A 37 -8.81 -42.49 -17.97
C GLY A 37 -8.82 -41.76 -16.63
N SER A 38 -8.57 -40.45 -16.59
CA SER A 38 -8.60 -39.68 -15.36
C SER A 38 -10.02 -39.52 -14.81
N ILE A 39 -10.14 -39.52 -13.49
CA ILE A 39 -11.38 -39.23 -12.77
C ILE A 39 -11.26 -37.83 -12.20
N VAL A 40 -12.17 -36.93 -12.57
CA VAL A 40 -12.18 -35.53 -12.15
C VAL A 40 -13.45 -35.27 -11.36
N ASP A 41 -13.33 -35.04 -10.07
CA ASP A 41 -14.43 -34.54 -9.24
C ASP A 41 -14.30 -33.03 -9.02
N ALA A 42 -15.15 -32.49 -8.16
CA ALA A 42 -15.15 -31.06 -7.88
C ALA A 42 -13.80 -30.57 -7.35
N ALA A 43 -13.07 -31.39 -6.57
CA ALA A 43 -11.87 -30.99 -5.83
C ALA A 43 -10.56 -31.65 -6.25
N THR A 44 -10.61 -32.77 -6.96
CA THR A 44 -9.44 -33.57 -7.30
C THR A 44 -9.49 -34.12 -8.71
N THR A 45 -8.30 -34.42 -9.22
CA THR A 45 -8.10 -35.24 -10.41
C THR A 45 -7.32 -36.48 -9.99
N THR A 46 -7.89 -37.66 -10.17
CA THR A 46 -7.24 -38.95 -9.96
C THR A 46 -6.76 -39.52 -11.28
N TRP A 47 -5.48 -39.85 -11.35
CA TRP A 47 -4.83 -40.40 -12.53
C TRP A 47 -4.69 -41.93 -12.41
N PRO A 48 -4.97 -42.69 -13.48
CA PRO A 48 -4.79 -44.13 -13.48
C PRO A 48 -3.30 -44.51 -13.53
N SER A 49 -2.98 -45.77 -13.21
CA SER A 49 -1.59 -46.27 -13.24
C SER A 49 -0.92 -46.20 -14.61
N GLY A 50 -1.72 -46.17 -15.69
CA GLY A 50 -1.24 -46.02 -17.06
C GLY A 50 -0.98 -44.57 -17.49
N ALA A 51 -1.25 -43.58 -16.65
CA ALA A 51 -0.99 -42.18 -16.96
C ALA A 51 0.51 -41.85 -16.94
N PRO A 52 0.97 -40.84 -17.70
CA PRO A 52 2.32 -40.31 -17.56
C PRO A 52 2.59 -39.86 -16.12
N GLY A 53 3.55 -40.51 -15.45
CA GLY A 53 3.83 -40.28 -14.01
C GLY A 53 3.20 -41.30 -13.06
N GLY A 54 2.42 -42.25 -13.56
CA GLY A 54 1.79 -43.32 -12.79
C GLY A 54 0.52 -42.88 -12.06
N ALA A 55 0.02 -43.74 -11.18
CA ALA A 55 -1.19 -43.46 -10.41
C ALA A 55 -0.94 -42.35 -9.38
N SER A 56 -1.74 -41.28 -9.44
CA SER A 56 -1.61 -40.12 -8.54
C SER A 56 -2.94 -39.43 -8.31
N VAL A 57 -3.00 -38.53 -7.32
CA VAL A 57 -4.17 -37.70 -7.03
C VAL A 57 -3.71 -36.26 -6.88
N ASP A 58 -4.17 -35.39 -7.78
CA ASP A 58 -3.88 -33.97 -7.76
C ASP A 58 -5.00 -33.21 -7.05
N ALA A 59 -4.63 -32.21 -6.25
CA ALA A 59 -5.57 -31.30 -5.58
C ALA A 59 -6.19 -30.23 -6.51
N ALA A 60 -6.21 -30.51 -7.82
CA ALA A 60 -6.75 -29.63 -8.86
C ALA A 60 -7.95 -30.31 -9.53
N GLY A 61 -9.13 -30.19 -8.92
CA GLY A 61 -10.39 -30.67 -9.49
C GLY A 61 -10.96 -29.77 -10.58
N LEU A 62 -12.23 -29.99 -10.89
CA LEU A 62 -12.96 -29.23 -11.91
C LEU A 62 -13.31 -27.80 -11.46
N ILE A 63 -13.49 -27.56 -10.16
CA ILE A 63 -14.06 -26.29 -9.66
C ILE A 63 -13.01 -25.48 -8.90
N ASP A 64 -13.02 -24.17 -9.09
CA ASP A 64 -12.24 -23.23 -8.27
C ASP A 64 -13.11 -22.62 -7.16
N TRP A 65 -13.37 -23.39 -6.10
CA TRP A 65 -14.27 -22.95 -5.03
C TRP A 65 -13.74 -21.71 -4.30
N GLN A 66 -12.42 -21.60 -4.11
CA GLN A 66 -11.84 -20.45 -3.41
C GLN A 66 -12.04 -19.15 -4.20
N ALA A 67 -11.76 -19.16 -5.50
CA ALA A 67 -12.01 -17.98 -6.34
C ALA A 67 -13.50 -17.68 -6.54
N GLY A 68 -14.36 -18.68 -6.32
CA GLY A 68 -15.82 -18.59 -6.36
C GLY A 68 -16.51 -18.08 -5.10
N GLY A 69 -15.75 -17.79 -4.03
CA GLY A 69 -16.30 -17.31 -2.75
C GLY A 69 -16.71 -18.43 -1.79
N PHE A 70 -16.14 -19.62 -1.91
CA PHE A 70 -16.42 -20.76 -1.04
C PHE A 70 -15.18 -21.22 -0.27
N HIS A 71 -15.42 -21.74 0.94
CA HIS A 71 -14.42 -22.42 1.75
C HIS A 71 -14.67 -23.94 1.74
N LEU A 72 -13.63 -24.73 1.56
CA LEU A 72 -13.71 -26.19 1.61
C LEU A 72 -13.82 -26.65 3.07
N VAL A 73 -14.92 -27.34 3.41
CA VAL A 73 -15.16 -27.89 4.75
C VAL A 73 -14.71 -29.34 4.83
N SER A 74 -15.10 -30.14 3.83
CA SER A 74 -14.79 -31.56 3.79
C SER A 74 -14.72 -32.06 2.35
N ARG A 75 -13.93 -33.11 2.14
CA ARG A 75 -13.81 -33.82 0.87
C ARG A 75 -13.71 -35.31 1.15
N ASP A 76 -14.56 -36.09 0.49
CA ASP A 76 -14.48 -37.54 0.44
C ASP A 76 -14.15 -37.97 -1.00
N PRO A 77 -12.91 -38.44 -1.26
CA PRO A 77 -12.49 -38.86 -2.59
C PRO A 77 -13.05 -40.23 -3.00
N GLN A 78 -13.57 -41.04 -2.08
CA GLN A 78 -14.17 -42.34 -2.41
C GLN A 78 -15.62 -42.16 -2.87
N THR A 79 -16.36 -41.26 -2.22
CA THR A 79 -17.75 -40.96 -2.60
C THR A 79 -17.86 -39.78 -3.57
N HIS A 80 -16.73 -39.16 -3.93
CA HIS A 80 -16.65 -37.94 -4.73
C HIS A 80 -17.57 -36.84 -4.21
N GLU A 81 -17.55 -36.63 -2.89
CA GLU A 81 -18.33 -35.62 -2.21
C GLU A 81 -17.44 -34.48 -1.74
N VAL A 82 -17.83 -33.24 -2.05
CA VAL A 82 -17.15 -32.03 -1.60
C VAL A 82 -18.15 -31.14 -0.90
N GLN A 83 -17.87 -30.80 0.36
CA GLN A 83 -18.70 -29.91 1.16
C GLN A 83 -18.02 -28.54 1.24
N LEU A 84 -18.75 -27.53 0.79
CA LEU A 84 -18.31 -26.15 0.71
C LEU A 84 -19.20 -25.28 1.60
N LEU A 85 -18.62 -24.23 2.16
CA LEU A 85 -19.33 -23.20 2.90
C LEU A 85 -19.20 -21.87 2.16
N ALA A 86 -20.32 -21.22 1.87
CA ALA A 86 -20.34 -19.91 1.23
C ALA A 86 -19.73 -18.87 2.17
N THR A 87 -18.84 -18.03 1.65
CA THR A 87 -18.18 -16.97 2.42
C THR A 87 -18.74 -15.60 2.03
N ASP A 88 -18.50 -14.59 2.87
CA ASP A 88 -18.76 -13.17 2.61
C ASP A 88 -17.54 -12.46 1.99
N GLY A 89 -16.51 -13.22 1.60
CA GLY A 89 -15.26 -12.73 1.05
C GLY A 89 -15.32 -12.38 -0.44
N PRO A 90 -14.22 -11.83 -0.99
CA PRO A 90 -14.13 -11.52 -2.42
C PRO A 90 -14.19 -12.80 -3.26
N ALA A 91 -14.95 -12.76 -4.36
CA ALA A 91 -15.11 -13.85 -5.31
C ALA A 91 -14.62 -13.42 -6.71
N PRO A 92 -13.29 -13.26 -6.89
CA PRO A 92 -12.72 -12.61 -8.08
C PRO A 92 -13.03 -13.35 -9.39
N ALA A 93 -13.22 -14.67 -9.34
CA ALA A 93 -13.60 -15.42 -10.54
C ALA A 93 -15.07 -15.19 -10.92
N CYS A 94 -15.95 -14.88 -9.96
CA CYS A 94 -17.33 -14.51 -10.26
C CYS A 94 -17.37 -13.14 -10.95
N ASP A 95 -16.64 -12.17 -10.43
CA ASP A 95 -16.52 -10.83 -11.01
C ASP A 95 -15.96 -10.88 -12.45
N LEU A 96 -14.91 -11.68 -12.66
CA LEU A 96 -14.29 -11.86 -13.99
C LEU A 96 -15.26 -12.47 -15.02
N ASN A 97 -16.17 -13.33 -14.58
CA ASN A 97 -17.17 -13.96 -15.43
C ASN A 97 -18.50 -13.19 -15.48
N HIS A 98 -18.59 -12.03 -14.84
CA HIS A 98 -19.82 -11.23 -14.71
C HIS A 98 -21.01 -12.03 -14.15
N VAL A 99 -20.73 -12.91 -13.18
CA VAL A 99 -21.72 -13.74 -12.48
C VAL A 99 -21.85 -13.29 -11.03
N GLN A 100 -23.06 -13.31 -10.47
CA GLN A 100 -23.30 -12.96 -9.08
C GLN A 100 -22.56 -13.92 -8.11
N ALA A 101 -21.90 -13.37 -7.10
CA ALA A 101 -21.25 -14.15 -6.05
C ALA A 101 -22.26 -14.66 -5.00
N PRO A 102 -22.03 -15.85 -4.40
CA PRO A 102 -20.97 -16.80 -4.73
C PRO A 102 -21.29 -17.60 -6.02
N CYS A 103 -20.26 -18.08 -6.69
CA CYS A 103 -20.38 -18.84 -7.94
C CYS A 103 -19.40 -20.02 -7.99
N LEU A 104 -19.60 -20.93 -8.94
CA LEU A 104 -18.73 -22.08 -9.19
C LEU A 104 -17.96 -21.89 -10.50
N PRO A 105 -16.74 -21.35 -10.48
CA PRO A 105 -15.89 -21.24 -11.66
C PRO A 105 -15.38 -22.62 -12.06
N LEU A 106 -15.50 -22.95 -13.35
CA LEU A 106 -14.98 -24.18 -13.92
C LEU A 106 -13.56 -23.99 -14.45
N ARG A 107 -12.68 -24.91 -14.05
CA ARG A 107 -11.29 -25.00 -14.53
C ARG A 107 -11.18 -25.74 -15.87
N ALA A 108 -12.23 -25.75 -16.69
CA ALA A 108 -12.28 -26.50 -17.95
C ALA A 108 -11.12 -26.13 -18.90
N HIS A 109 -10.80 -24.84 -19.01
CA HIS A 109 -9.66 -24.37 -19.82
C HIS A 109 -8.32 -24.86 -19.27
N HIS A 110 -8.10 -24.80 -17.96
CA HIS A 110 -6.88 -25.31 -17.34
C HIS A 110 -6.72 -26.83 -17.54
N GLN A 111 -7.82 -27.59 -17.38
CA GLN A 111 -7.82 -29.04 -17.60
C GLN A 111 -7.53 -29.40 -19.05
N ALA A 112 -8.13 -28.69 -20.02
CA ALA A 112 -7.89 -28.89 -21.44
C ALA A 112 -6.44 -28.57 -21.84
N LEU A 113 -5.90 -27.43 -21.39
CA LEU A 113 -4.51 -27.03 -21.67
C LEU A 113 -3.49 -28.01 -21.11
N SER A 114 -3.69 -28.51 -19.89
CA SER A 114 -2.78 -29.50 -19.29
C SER A 114 -2.69 -30.81 -20.08
N ARG A 115 -3.68 -31.08 -20.94
CA ARG A 115 -3.77 -32.26 -21.81
C ARG A 115 -3.56 -31.93 -23.29
N LEU A 116 -3.14 -30.70 -23.59
CA LEU A 116 -2.88 -30.21 -24.95
C LEU A 116 -4.06 -30.41 -25.91
N MET A 117 -5.28 -30.20 -25.43
CA MET A 117 -6.51 -30.32 -26.20
C MET A 117 -7.36 -29.04 -26.10
N THR A 118 -8.32 -28.89 -27.01
CA THR A 118 -9.31 -27.81 -26.95
C THR A 118 -10.34 -28.06 -25.84
N VAL A 119 -11.02 -27.01 -25.37
CA VAL A 119 -12.08 -27.14 -24.34
C VAL A 119 -13.23 -28.01 -24.84
N SER A 120 -13.57 -27.95 -26.13
CA SER A 120 -14.59 -28.80 -26.74
C SER A 120 -14.20 -30.28 -26.77
N GLU A 121 -12.94 -30.59 -27.08
CA GLU A 121 -12.44 -31.98 -27.04
C GLU A 121 -12.41 -32.50 -25.60
N TRP A 122 -11.94 -31.67 -24.66
CA TRP A 122 -11.95 -32.02 -23.25
C TRP A 122 -13.36 -32.34 -22.75
N THR A 123 -14.29 -31.39 -22.91
CA THR A 123 -15.66 -31.54 -22.42
C THR A 123 -16.41 -32.70 -23.08
N SER A 124 -16.16 -33.00 -24.36
CA SER A 124 -16.76 -34.15 -25.05
C SER A 124 -16.20 -35.51 -24.61
N SER A 125 -14.94 -35.54 -24.14
CA SER A 125 -14.30 -36.73 -23.59
C SER A 125 -14.82 -37.12 -22.19
N LEU A 126 -15.42 -36.17 -21.46
CA LEU A 126 -15.92 -36.40 -20.11
C LEU A 126 -17.25 -37.17 -20.13
N LYS A 127 -17.33 -38.23 -19.32
CA LYS A 127 -18.53 -39.01 -19.03
C LYS A 127 -18.89 -38.91 -17.57
N GLY A 128 -20.18 -38.94 -17.24
CA GLY A 128 -20.65 -38.75 -15.87
C GLY A 128 -21.16 -37.33 -15.64
N GLY A 129 -21.10 -36.88 -14.38
CA GLY A 129 -21.70 -35.61 -13.98
C GLY A 129 -21.43 -35.30 -12.51
N ILE A 130 -21.39 -33.99 -12.21
CA ILE A 130 -21.37 -33.48 -10.85
C ILE A 130 -22.71 -32.78 -10.59
N GLN A 131 -23.31 -33.04 -9.43
CA GLN A 131 -24.53 -32.38 -8.96
C GLN A 131 -24.19 -31.50 -7.76
N GLY A 132 -24.70 -30.28 -7.75
CA GLY A 132 -24.67 -29.40 -6.59
C GLY A 132 -25.97 -29.45 -5.83
N GLU A 133 -25.89 -29.50 -4.50
CA GLU A 133 -27.01 -29.45 -3.58
C GLU A 133 -26.82 -28.27 -2.61
N VAL A 134 -27.71 -27.29 -2.67
CA VAL A 134 -27.73 -26.19 -1.70
C VAL A 134 -28.49 -26.66 -0.47
N VAL A 135 -27.78 -26.79 0.64
CA VAL A 135 -28.36 -27.07 1.95
C VAL A 135 -28.58 -25.74 2.65
N ALA A 136 -29.84 -25.37 2.83
CA ALA A 136 -30.21 -24.17 3.56
C ALA A 136 -29.55 -24.20 4.96
N PRO A 137 -29.01 -23.06 5.44
CA PRO A 137 -28.47 -23.02 6.78
C PRO A 137 -29.56 -23.46 7.76
N PRO A 138 -29.25 -24.33 8.74
CA PRO A 138 -30.17 -24.59 9.83
C PRO A 138 -30.55 -23.24 10.44
N VAL A 139 -31.84 -23.05 10.71
CA VAL A 139 -32.39 -21.85 11.36
C VAL A 139 -31.91 -21.84 12.82
N TYR A 140 -30.62 -21.61 13.02
CA TYR A 140 -30.11 -21.26 14.32
C TYR A 140 -30.39 -19.78 14.49
N ALA A 141 -31.14 -19.46 15.56
CA ALA A 141 -31.22 -18.10 16.08
C ALA A 141 -29.79 -17.54 16.12
N PRO A 142 -29.57 -16.30 15.64
CA PRO A 142 -28.23 -15.78 15.50
C PRO A 142 -27.57 -15.83 16.87
N VAL A 143 -26.60 -16.73 17.04
CA VAL A 143 -25.63 -16.59 18.12
C VAL A 143 -24.87 -15.35 17.70
N THR A 144 -25.29 -14.20 18.24
CA THR A 144 -24.58 -12.94 18.18
C THR A 144 -23.27 -13.14 18.93
N THR A 145 -22.34 -13.86 18.32
CA THR A 145 -20.95 -13.73 18.68
C THR A 145 -20.61 -12.31 18.26
N ILE A 146 -20.18 -11.51 19.23
CA ILE A 146 -19.76 -10.11 19.09
C ILE A 146 -18.58 -9.96 18.09
N ALA A 147 -18.14 -11.07 17.48
CA ALA A 147 -17.16 -11.13 16.41
C ALA A 147 -17.69 -10.67 15.04
N SER A 148 -19.01 -10.69 14.77
CA SER A 148 -19.55 -10.31 13.46
C SER A 148 -19.85 -8.81 13.29
N THR A 149 -19.78 -8.01 14.38
CA THR A 149 -19.90 -6.54 14.34
C THR A 149 -18.55 -5.81 14.34
N MET A 150 -17.44 -6.56 14.36
CA MET A 150 -16.09 -6.01 14.19
C MET A 150 -15.42 -6.60 12.96
N LYS A 151 -15.89 -6.24 11.75
CA LYS A 151 -15.05 -6.00 10.56
C LYS A 151 -15.88 -5.46 9.40
N PRO A 152 -15.66 -4.18 9.06
CA PRO A 152 -14.75 -3.89 7.94
C PRO A 152 -13.55 -3.05 8.40
N VAL A 153 -12.86 -3.45 9.48
CA VAL A 153 -11.73 -2.68 10.03
C VAL A 153 -10.37 -3.37 9.88
N LEU A 154 -10.30 -4.68 9.57
CA LEU A 154 -9.01 -5.38 9.44
C LEU A 154 -8.50 -5.63 8.00
N ILE A 155 -9.21 -5.21 6.95
CA ILE A 155 -8.62 -5.17 5.59
C ILE A 155 -7.98 -3.80 5.30
N VAL A 156 -8.41 -2.74 5.99
CA VAL A 156 -7.69 -1.44 5.99
C VAL A 156 -6.45 -1.48 6.88
N SER A 157 -6.38 -2.36 7.89
CA SER A 157 -5.20 -2.46 8.75
C SER A 157 -4.04 -3.26 8.15
N GLY A 158 -4.27 -4.24 7.27
CA GLY A 158 -3.19 -5.06 6.72
C GLY A 158 -2.32 -4.32 5.69
N VAL A 159 -2.98 -3.71 4.70
CA VAL A 159 -2.29 -2.87 3.70
C VAL A 159 -1.92 -1.53 4.32
N GLY A 160 -2.76 -0.96 5.20
CA GLY A 160 -2.44 0.25 5.95
C GLY A 160 -1.22 0.09 6.85
N LEU A 161 -1.08 -1.02 7.60
CA LEU A 161 0.12 -1.26 8.42
C LEU A 161 1.33 -1.64 7.58
N LEU A 162 1.19 -2.33 6.45
CA LEU A 162 2.33 -2.58 5.56
C LEU A 162 2.80 -1.30 4.87
N VAL A 163 1.90 -0.45 4.41
CA VAL A 163 2.23 0.86 3.83
C VAL A 163 2.75 1.80 4.91
N LEU A 164 2.17 1.83 6.11
CA LEU A 164 2.67 2.62 7.23
C LEU A 164 4.01 2.10 7.74
N ALA A 165 4.21 0.79 7.83
CA ALA A 165 5.50 0.19 8.19
C ALA A 165 6.55 0.41 7.10
N MET A 166 6.17 0.38 5.82
CA MET A 166 7.05 0.71 4.71
C MET A 166 7.37 2.22 4.67
N LEU A 167 6.41 3.10 4.96
CA LEU A 167 6.62 4.54 5.07
C LEU A 167 7.40 4.91 6.34
N LEU A 168 7.18 4.21 7.45
CA LEU A 168 7.97 4.36 8.67
C LEU A 168 9.36 3.77 8.50
N PHE A 169 9.52 2.67 7.78
CA PHE A 169 10.83 2.08 7.48
C PHE A 169 11.59 2.95 6.50
N VAL A 170 10.99 3.36 5.38
CA VAL A 170 11.56 4.33 4.43
C VAL A 170 11.83 5.66 5.13
N GLY A 171 10.92 6.17 5.95
CA GLY A 171 11.09 7.38 6.73
C GLY A 171 12.16 7.26 7.81
N TRP A 172 12.31 6.11 8.45
CA TRP A 172 13.37 5.81 9.41
C TRP A 172 14.73 5.64 8.72
N GLN A 173 14.74 5.01 7.53
CA GLN A 173 15.91 4.89 6.68
C GLN A 173 16.34 6.29 6.18
N PHE A 174 15.40 7.10 5.67
CA PHE A 174 15.62 8.50 5.32
C PHE A 174 16.03 9.33 6.52
N ARG A 175 15.51 9.08 7.72
CA ARG A 175 15.92 9.76 8.97
C ARG A 175 17.32 9.34 9.39
N ARG A 176 17.69 8.07 9.19
CA ARG A 176 19.04 7.54 9.44
C ARG A 176 20.03 8.08 8.41
N TRP A 177 19.63 8.19 7.15
CA TRP A 177 20.44 8.74 6.05
C TRP A 177 20.53 10.27 6.06
N SER A 178 19.49 10.97 6.51
CA SER A 178 19.53 12.41 6.74
C SER A 178 20.29 12.79 8.02
N ARG A 179 20.51 11.82 8.92
CA ARG A 179 21.48 11.88 10.02
C ARG A 179 22.88 11.42 9.62
N SER A 180 23.08 10.97 8.38
CA SER A 180 24.43 10.69 7.89
C SER A 180 25.18 12.02 7.77
N ALA A 181 26.38 12.06 8.35
CA ALA A 181 27.35 13.15 8.29
C ALA A 181 27.45 13.91 6.94
N PRO A 182 27.30 13.29 5.74
CA PRO A 182 27.32 14.04 4.47
C PRO A 182 26.15 15.02 4.29
N VAL A 183 24.96 14.68 4.78
CA VAL A 183 23.77 15.53 4.62
C VAL A 183 23.83 16.73 5.56
N GLU A 184 24.33 16.53 6.78
CA GLU A 184 24.55 17.62 7.74
C GLU A 184 25.60 18.60 7.22
N LEU A 185 26.71 18.09 6.67
CA LEU A 185 27.78 18.92 6.12
C LEU A 185 27.29 19.74 4.92
N ARG A 186 26.51 19.13 4.01
CA ARG A 186 25.90 19.84 2.87
C ARG A 186 24.91 20.91 3.32
N ARG A 187 24.10 20.65 4.34
CA ARG A 187 23.14 21.63 4.91
C ARG A 187 23.87 22.78 5.58
N LEU A 188 24.95 22.50 6.32
CA LEU A 188 25.76 23.53 6.97
C LEU A 188 26.43 24.43 5.92
N ALA A 189 27.05 23.85 4.88
CA ALA A 189 27.69 24.60 3.81
C ALA A 189 26.71 25.50 3.04
N LYS A 190 25.51 24.98 2.71
CA LYS A 190 24.45 25.79 2.08
C LYS A 190 23.93 26.91 2.98
N ARG A 191 23.73 26.64 4.28
CA ARG A 191 23.28 27.65 5.24
C ARG A 191 24.29 28.78 5.38
N VAL A 192 25.58 28.45 5.50
CA VAL A 192 26.65 29.45 5.59
C VAL A 192 26.70 30.32 4.34
N ARG A 193 26.57 29.71 3.15
CA ARG A 193 26.46 30.45 1.88
C ARG A 193 25.26 31.40 1.89
N ASP A 194 24.08 30.91 2.22
CA ASP A 194 22.86 31.72 2.20
C ASP A 194 22.88 32.85 3.22
N LYS A 195 23.51 32.65 4.38
CA LYS A 195 23.74 33.70 5.38
C LYS A 195 24.78 34.70 4.92
N ALA A 196 25.89 34.26 4.34
CA ALA A 196 26.93 35.13 3.81
C ALA A 196 26.39 36.03 2.67
N LEU A 197 25.56 35.48 1.79
CA LEU A 197 24.90 36.25 0.72
C LEU A 197 23.89 37.27 1.24
N ARG A 198 23.28 37.01 2.40
CA ARG A 198 22.29 37.93 3.02
C ARG A 198 22.91 38.97 3.94
N ALA A 199 24.02 38.66 4.59
CA ALA A 199 24.60 39.51 5.63
C ALA A 199 25.28 40.75 5.06
N ASP A 200 25.95 40.66 3.90
CA ASP A 200 26.60 41.82 3.28
C ASP A 200 26.99 41.57 1.80
N PRO A 201 26.55 42.42 0.84
CA PRO A 201 27.01 42.39 -0.54
C PRO A 201 28.54 42.45 -0.69
N ILE A 202 29.24 43.15 0.20
CA ILE A 202 30.70 43.35 0.14
C ILE A 202 31.46 42.07 0.49
N LEU A 203 30.94 41.27 1.43
CA LEU A 203 31.52 39.98 1.83
C LEU A 203 31.15 38.84 0.87
N SER A 204 30.04 38.99 0.13
CA SER A 204 29.54 37.97 -0.79
C SER A 204 30.47 37.71 -1.99
N GLY A 205 31.11 38.75 -2.52
CA GLY A 205 31.98 38.69 -3.69
C GLY A 205 33.15 37.70 -3.56
N PRO A 206 34.01 37.82 -2.52
CA PRO A 206 35.17 36.94 -2.37
C PRO A 206 34.82 35.54 -1.83
N LEU A 207 33.74 35.39 -1.05
CA LEU A 207 33.41 34.13 -0.38
C LEU A 207 32.55 33.18 -1.22
N ALA A 208 31.69 33.71 -2.09
CA ALA A 208 30.80 32.90 -2.92
C ALA A 208 31.51 31.83 -3.77
N PRO A 209 32.57 32.13 -4.55
CA PRO A 209 33.20 31.13 -5.39
C PRO A 209 33.91 30.02 -4.58
N ALA A 210 34.45 30.35 -3.40
CA ALA A 210 35.09 29.38 -2.52
C ALA A 210 34.06 28.42 -1.89
N LEU A 211 32.91 28.95 -1.44
CA LEU A 211 31.82 28.14 -0.89
C LEU A 211 31.16 27.26 -1.95
N ASP A 212 31.03 27.74 -3.19
CA ASP A 212 30.45 26.97 -4.29
C ASP A 212 31.36 25.82 -4.76
N SER A 213 32.66 26.06 -4.84
CA SER A 213 33.64 25.00 -5.11
C SER A 213 33.60 23.92 -4.02
N MET A 214 33.48 24.33 -2.75
CA MET A 214 33.38 23.42 -1.61
C MET A 214 32.10 22.57 -1.65
N ILE A 215 30.93 23.20 -1.88
CA ILE A 215 29.65 22.51 -2.00
C ILE A 215 29.71 21.48 -3.15
N LYS A 216 30.29 21.85 -4.30
CA LYS A 216 30.44 20.95 -5.45
C LYS A 216 31.37 19.77 -5.15
N ALA A 217 32.46 19.98 -4.41
CA ALA A 217 33.36 18.92 -3.97
C ALA A 217 32.65 17.92 -3.04
N ILE A 218 31.83 18.40 -2.10
CA ILE A 218 31.01 17.59 -1.19
C ILE A 218 29.95 16.81 -1.97
N GLU A 219 29.28 17.43 -2.94
CA GLU A 219 28.26 16.79 -3.77
C GLU A 219 28.84 15.68 -4.65
N SER A 220 30.08 15.85 -5.13
CA SER A 220 30.81 14.82 -5.89
C SER A 220 31.36 13.68 -5.02
N SER A 221 31.06 13.63 -3.72
CA SER A 221 31.55 12.62 -2.76
C SER A 221 33.09 12.52 -2.70
N LYS A 222 33.81 13.59 -3.05
CA LYS A 222 35.28 13.63 -3.04
C LYS A 222 35.87 13.85 -1.65
N VAL A 223 35.05 14.18 -0.66
CA VAL A 223 35.45 14.41 0.73
C VAL A 223 34.54 13.58 1.62
N ASP A 224 35.11 12.62 2.34
CA ASP A 224 34.36 11.84 3.33
C ASP A 224 34.18 12.69 4.60
N PRO A 225 32.94 12.99 5.02
CA PRO A 225 32.66 13.79 6.21
C PRO A 225 33.05 13.10 7.53
N VAL A 226 33.32 11.78 7.49
CA VAL A 226 33.82 11.01 8.64
C VAL A 226 35.35 11.04 8.71
N SER A 227 36.05 11.47 7.64
CA SER A 227 37.51 11.60 7.65
C SER A 227 37.98 12.76 8.51
N GLU A 228 39.26 12.73 8.91
CA GLU A 228 39.88 13.79 9.71
C GLU A 228 39.84 15.14 8.98
N GLU A 229 40.01 15.14 7.67
CA GLU A 229 39.91 16.31 6.79
C GLU A 229 38.47 16.84 6.72
N GLY A 230 37.48 15.94 6.63
CA GLY A 230 36.06 16.30 6.68
C GLY A 230 35.68 16.99 7.98
N GLN A 231 36.14 16.47 9.12
CA GLN A 231 35.91 17.07 10.44
C GLN A 231 36.58 18.44 10.60
N ARG A 232 37.77 18.64 10.03
CA ARG A 232 38.43 19.96 10.00
C ARG A 232 37.59 20.98 9.24
N ILE A 233 37.03 20.62 8.09
CA ILE A 233 36.15 21.49 7.30
C ILE A 233 34.87 21.84 8.07
N VAL A 234 34.24 20.86 8.74
CA VAL A 234 33.05 21.10 9.59
C VAL A 234 33.36 22.11 10.69
N LYS A 235 34.51 21.99 11.36
CA LYS A 235 34.93 22.90 12.44
C LYS A 235 35.10 24.34 11.94
N VAL A 236 35.68 24.53 10.76
CA VAL A 236 35.83 25.86 10.14
C VAL A 236 34.48 26.42 9.74
N LEU A 237 33.62 25.63 9.09
CA LEU A 237 32.28 26.08 8.69
C LEU A 237 31.41 26.47 9.89
N ARG A 238 31.48 25.73 11.00
CA ARG A 238 30.77 26.09 12.24
C ARG A 238 31.28 27.40 12.85
N ARG A 239 32.59 27.66 12.78
CA ARG A 239 33.16 28.93 13.23
C ARG A 239 32.65 30.10 12.39
N VAL A 240 32.64 29.94 11.07
CA VAL A 240 32.12 30.97 10.14
C VAL A 240 30.63 31.22 10.36
N ASP A 241 29.82 30.16 10.54
CA ASP A 241 28.38 30.29 10.83
C ASP A 241 28.14 31.11 12.12
N ALA A 242 28.90 30.83 13.18
CA ALA A 242 28.78 31.56 14.44
C ALA A 242 29.16 33.04 14.30
N THR A 243 30.24 33.35 13.57
CA THR A 243 30.64 34.74 13.31
C THR A 243 29.61 35.50 12.47
N LEU A 244 28.98 34.83 11.49
CA LEU A 244 27.90 35.43 10.70
C LEU A 244 26.65 35.71 11.54
N ASP A 245 26.31 34.83 12.48
CA ASP A 245 25.18 35.02 13.39
C ASP A 245 25.40 36.17 14.37
N GLU A 246 26.62 36.28 14.91
CA GLU A 246 27.03 37.41 15.77
C GLU A 246 26.88 38.74 15.02
N LYS A 247 27.37 38.82 13.78
CA LYS A 247 27.26 40.03 12.95
C LYS A 247 25.82 40.36 12.56
N ALA A 248 25.00 39.35 12.27
CA ALA A 248 23.57 39.56 12.00
C ALA A 248 22.81 40.09 13.22
N ALA A 249 23.15 39.60 14.43
CA ALA A 249 22.55 40.10 15.67
C ALA A 249 22.97 41.55 15.97
N GLU A 250 24.24 41.90 15.76
CA GLU A 250 24.72 43.28 15.88
C GLU A 250 23.99 44.23 14.91
N ASN A 251 23.85 43.85 13.65
CA ASN A 251 23.15 44.65 12.64
C ASN A 251 21.68 44.85 13.02
N LYS A 252 20.99 43.78 13.43
CA LYS A 252 19.60 43.86 13.86
C LYS A 252 19.42 44.78 15.07
N ALA A 253 20.32 44.72 16.05
CA ALA A 253 20.28 45.61 17.21
C ALA A 253 20.52 47.08 16.82
N CYS A 254 21.35 47.33 15.81
CA CYS A 254 21.55 48.67 15.25
C CYS A 254 20.29 49.18 14.53
N ASP A 255 19.65 48.33 13.73
CA ASP A 255 18.42 48.67 13.00
C ASP A 255 17.24 48.92 13.95
N GLU A 256 17.07 48.08 14.98
CA GLU A 256 16.03 48.29 16.01
C GLU A 256 16.21 49.61 16.76
N ARG A 257 17.45 50.02 17.04
CA ARG A 257 17.74 51.34 17.63
C ARG A 257 17.36 52.47 16.69
N LYS A 258 17.75 52.40 15.41
CA LYS A 258 17.38 53.42 14.42
C LYS A 258 15.87 53.55 14.25
N MET A 259 15.15 52.44 14.20
CA MET A 259 13.68 52.43 14.12
C MET A 259 13.05 53.03 15.37
N ALA A 260 13.59 52.74 16.56
CA ALA A 260 13.12 53.34 17.80
C ALA A 260 13.35 54.87 17.81
N ASP A 261 14.54 55.31 17.39
CA ASP A 261 14.88 56.74 17.29
C ASP A 261 13.98 57.47 16.27
N GLU A 262 13.70 56.83 15.12
CA GLU A 262 12.78 57.36 14.10
C GLU A 262 11.35 57.50 14.63
N LEU A 263 10.83 56.46 15.30
CA LEU A 263 9.48 56.50 15.89
C LEU A 263 9.37 57.55 17.01
N VAL A 264 10.40 57.70 17.84
CA VAL A 264 10.43 58.76 18.86
C VAL A 264 10.38 60.14 18.20
N SER A 265 11.15 60.35 17.13
CA SER A 265 11.14 61.60 16.37
C SER A 265 9.76 61.89 15.76
N GLU A 266 9.07 60.90 15.19
CA GLU A 266 7.72 61.08 14.65
C GLU A 266 6.69 61.47 15.73
N VAL A 267 6.78 60.86 16.92
CA VAL A 267 5.89 61.17 18.04
C VAL A 267 6.14 62.58 18.58
N GLU A 268 7.40 63.01 18.69
CA GLU A 268 7.74 64.38 19.09
C GLU A 268 7.18 65.42 18.11
N ILE A 269 7.30 65.18 16.80
CA ILE A 269 6.73 66.04 15.76
C ILE A 269 5.20 66.11 15.89
N ALA A 270 4.53 64.98 16.12
CA ALA A 270 3.07 64.95 16.28
C ALA A 270 2.60 65.68 17.55
N LEU A 271 3.35 65.57 18.66
CA LEU A 271 3.10 66.28 19.91
C LEU A 271 3.26 67.80 19.74
N GLU A 272 4.29 68.25 19.02
CA GLU A 272 4.52 69.66 18.73
C GLU A 272 3.38 70.24 17.89
N ALA A 273 2.97 69.54 16.82
CA ALA A 273 1.84 69.93 15.98
C ALA A 273 0.51 70.01 16.77
N ALA A 274 0.25 69.06 17.67
CA ALA A 274 -0.93 69.10 18.54
C ALA A 274 -0.88 70.28 19.53
N GLY A 275 0.29 70.59 20.06
CA GLY A 275 0.52 71.74 20.93
C GLY A 275 0.28 73.08 20.22
N GLU A 276 0.73 73.23 18.98
CA GLU A 276 0.45 74.41 18.15
C GLU A 276 -1.04 74.56 17.83
N ALA A 277 -1.72 73.48 17.46
CA ALA A 277 -3.15 73.50 17.19
C ALA A 277 -3.97 73.92 18.43
N ALA A 278 -3.57 73.46 19.62
CA ALA A 278 -4.22 73.87 20.88
C ALA A 278 -4.00 75.36 21.20
N ARG A 279 -2.84 75.92 20.85
CA ARG A 279 -2.55 77.36 21.02
C ARG A 279 -3.32 78.26 20.06
N LEU A 280 -3.68 77.74 18.87
CA LEU A 280 -4.47 78.46 17.86
C LEU A 280 -6.00 78.25 18.01
N GLY A 281 -6.45 77.64 19.11
CA GLY A 281 -7.86 77.47 19.44
C GLY A 281 -8.65 78.79 19.39
N PRO A 282 -9.95 78.74 19.02
CA PRO A 282 -10.68 79.90 18.51
C PRO A 282 -10.80 81.01 19.55
N GLN A 283 -10.21 82.17 19.26
CA GLN A 283 -10.54 83.40 19.98
C GLN A 283 -12.02 83.69 19.79
N ARG A 284 -12.79 83.60 20.88
CA ARG A 284 -14.10 84.20 21.02
C ARG A 284 -13.95 85.54 21.72
#